data_AF-A0A938D051-F1
#
_entry.id   AF-A0A938D051-F1
#
_cell.length_a   1.000
_cell.length_b   1.000
_cell.length_c   1.000
_cell.angle_alpha   90.00
_cell.angle_beta   90.00
_cell.angle_gamma   90.00
#
_symmetry.space_group_name_H-M   'P 1'
#
loop_
_entity.id
_entity.type
_entity.pdbx_description
1 polymer ?
#
loop_
_entity_poly.entity_id
_entity_poly.type
_entity_poly.pdbx_seq_one_letter_code
_entity_poly.pdbx_strand_id
1 'polypeptide(L)'
;MGFAATAATTGNVAYLDIAARLFDAYERRLGGNPIPAWDFDDPRGAKAPRDSSAGAVMANGLLRMADPTPDVARAERWRDFALATLEAFCREALATDPHHRGLLRHGVYSMPQGIGTDSAVLFGDYFFTTALMRALHPGAFVPVDTRLA
;
A
#
# COMPACT_ATOMS: atom_id res chain seq x y z
N MET A 1 2.48 3.48 6.17
CA MET A 1 3.49 4.35 5.53
C MET A 1 4.14 5.37 6.46
N GLY A 2 3.40 6.34 7.02
CA GLY A 2 4.00 7.43 7.82
C GLY A 2 4.97 6.95 8.90
N PHE A 3 4.54 6.04 9.77
CA PHE A 3 5.41 5.49 10.83
C PHE A 3 6.63 4.71 10.30
N ALA A 4 6.49 3.96 9.20
CA ALA A 4 7.63 3.29 8.57
C ALA A 4 8.65 4.30 8.01
N ALA A 5 8.18 5.40 7.42
CA ALA A 5 9.04 6.49 6.95
C ALA A 5 9.75 7.22 8.10
N THR A 6 9.04 7.47 9.21
CA THR A 6 9.63 8.04 10.41
C THR A 6 10.67 7.11 11.03
N ALA A 7 10.38 5.81 11.14
CA ALA A 7 11.34 4.83 11.64
C ALA A 7 12.62 4.85 10.81
N ALA A 8 12.50 4.76 9.48
CA ALA A 8 13.63 4.78 8.57
C ALA A 8 14.43 6.09 8.64
N THR A 9 13.76 7.24 8.77
CA THR A 9 14.44 8.54 8.88
C THR A 9 15.18 8.70 10.22
N THR A 10 14.55 8.29 11.32
CA THR A 10 15.03 8.55 12.68
C THR A 10 15.91 7.44 13.26
N GLY A 11 15.85 6.23 12.70
CA GLY A 11 16.43 5.03 13.31
C GLY A 11 15.65 4.53 14.54
N ASN A 12 14.51 5.14 14.89
CA ASN A 12 13.75 4.75 16.08
C ASN A 12 12.78 3.59 15.79
N VAL A 13 13.14 2.42 16.30
CA VAL A 13 12.39 1.16 16.14
C VAL A 13 10.97 1.20 16.70
N ALA A 14 10.67 2.08 17.67
CA ALA A 14 9.32 2.20 18.24
C ALA A 14 8.28 2.58 17.17
N TYR A 15 8.68 3.36 16.16
CA TYR A 15 7.79 3.68 15.04
C TYR A 15 7.58 2.49 14.10
N LEU A 16 8.58 1.62 13.94
CA LEU A 16 8.43 0.39 13.16
C LEU A 16 7.43 -0.57 13.82
N ASP A 17 7.44 -0.66 15.15
CA ASP A 17 6.49 -1.49 15.89
C ASP A 17 5.06 -0.95 15.83
N ILE A 18 4.88 0.38 15.85
CA ILE A 18 3.57 0.98 15.59
C ILE A 18 3.11 0.64 14.16
N ALA A 19 3.99 0.78 13.16
CA ALA A 19 3.66 0.45 11.78
C ALA A 19 3.25 -1.01 11.61
N ALA A 20 3.94 -1.94 12.28
CA ALA A 20 3.61 -3.36 12.27
C ALA A 20 2.24 -3.66 12.87
N ARG A 21 1.91 -3.06 14.02
CA ARG A 21 0.60 -3.22 14.65
C ARG A 21 -0.54 -2.68 13.79
N LEU A 22 -0.31 -1.57 13.09
CA LEU A 22 -1.25 -1.00 12.12
C LEU A 22 -1.43 -1.93 10.92
N PHE A 23 -0.36 -2.55 10.42
CA PHE A 23 -0.47 -3.56 9.37
C PHE A 23 -1.28 -4.77 9.83
N ASP A 24 -1.04 -5.30 11.03
CA ASP A 24 -1.80 -6.45 11.52
C ASP A 24 -3.31 -6.12 11.65
N ALA A 25 -3.65 -4.88 12.05
CA ALA A 25 -5.03 -4.43 12.04
C ALA A 25 -5.59 -4.31 10.61
N TYR A 26 -4.81 -3.74 9.68
CA TYR A 26 -5.20 -3.63 8.28
C TYR A 26 -5.45 -5.01 7.65
N GLU A 27 -4.53 -5.97 7.79
CA GLU A 27 -4.64 -7.30 7.21
C GLU A 27 -5.89 -8.04 7.72
N ARG A 28 -6.14 -8.00 9.05
CA ARG A 28 -7.35 -8.59 9.63
C ARG A 28 -8.62 -7.98 9.06
N ARG A 29 -8.65 -6.67 8.87
CA ARG A 29 -9.83 -5.96 8.34
C ARG A 29 -9.99 -6.10 6.83
N LEU A 30 -8.89 -6.27 6.10
CA LEU A 30 -8.90 -6.54 4.66
C LEU A 30 -9.56 -7.89 4.35
N GLY A 31 -9.38 -8.89 5.23
CA GLY A 31 -10.07 -10.16 5.13
C GLY A 31 -9.81 -10.89 3.81
N GLY A 32 -8.58 -10.80 3.29
CA GLY A 32 -8.16 -11.44 2.03
C GLY A 32 -8.64 -10.75 0.75
N ASN A 33 -9.37 -9.63 0.84
CA ASN A 33 -9.71 -8.85 -0.36
C ASN A 33 -8.43 -8.27 -1.00
N PRO A 34 -8.29 -8.27 -2.33
CA PRO A 34 -7.10 -7.72 -3.00
C PRO A 34 -7.01 -6.20 -2.90
N ILE A 35 -8.15 -5.52 -2.77
CA ILE A 35 -8.26 -4.06 -2.67
C ILE A 35 -9.08 -3.71 -1.43
N PRO A 36 -8.58 -2.84 -0.52
CA PRO A 36 -9.33 -2.46 0.67
C PRO A 36 -10.61 -1.71 0.30
N ALA A 37 -11.62 -1.79 1.16
CA ALA A 37 -12.70 -0.82 1.12
C ALA A 37 -12.15 0.57 1.46
N TRP A 38 -12.77 1.63 0.92
CA TRP A 38 -12.37 3.01 1.26
C TRP A 38 -12.48 3.29 2.77
N ASP A 39 -13.47 2.67 3.42
CA ASP A 39 -13.66 2.62 4.85
C ASP A 39 -14.05 1.19 5.22
N PHE A 40 -13.31 0.60 6.17
CA PHE A 40 -13.57 -0.74 6.66
C PHE A 40 -14.82 -0.83 7.55
N ASP A 41 -15.35 0.30 8.02
CA ASP A 41 -16.59 0.41 8.81
C ASP A 41 -17.79 0.86 7.95
N ASP A 42 -17.64 0.92 6.62
CA ASP A 42 -18.73 1.32 5.75
C ASP A 42 -19.94 0.37 5.90
N PRO A 43 -21.16 0.91 6.15
CA PRO A 43 -22.36 0.09 6.39
C PRO A 43 -22.79 -0.76 5.19
N ARG A 44 -22.27 -0.48 3.98
CA ARG A 44 -22.50 -1.28 2.78
C ARG A 44 -21.68 -2.57 2.76
N GLY A 45 -20.72 -2.73 3.68
CA GLY A 45 -19.89 -3.93 3.81
C GLY A 45 -19.17 -4.26 2.49
N ALA A 46 -19.37 -5.46 1.96
CA ALA A 46 -18.75 -5.92 0.71
C ALA A 46 -19.09 -5.06 -0.53
N LYS A 47 -20.17 -4.27 -0.47
CA LYS A 47 -20.59 -3.35 -1.55
C LYS A 47 -20.00 -1.94 -1.40
N ALA A 48 -19.19 -1.69 -0.37
CA ALA A 48 -18.50 -0.42 -0.22
C ALA A 48 -17.51 -0.22 -1.40
N PRO A 49 -17.36 1.02 -1.90
CA PRO A 49 -16.32 1.37 -2.86
C PRO A 49 -14.95 0.90 -2.37
N ARG A 50 -14.14 0.40 -3.30
CA ARG A 50 -12.77 -0.01 -3.03
C ARG A 50 -11.85 1.18 -3.23
N ASP A 51 -10.73 1.19 -2.50
CA ASP A 51 -9.71 2.22 -2.64
C ASP A 51 -8.33 1.61 -2.92
N SER A 52 -8.00 1.54 -4.20
CA SER A 52 -6.69 1.10 -4.68
C SER A 52 -5.56 2.01 -4.21
N SER A 53 -5.85 3.29 -3.93
CA SER A 53 -4.82 4.22 -3.46
C SER A 53 -4.34 3.86 -2.04
N ALA A 54 -5.26 3.50 -1.13
CA ALA A 54 -4.91 2.98 0.19
C ALA A 54 -4.10 1.68 0.12
N GLY A 55 -4.48 0.76 -0.78
CA GLY A 55 -3.72 -0.49 -0.96
C GLY A 55 -2.31 -0.25 -1.53
N ALA A 56 -2.15 0.68 -2.47
CA ALA A 56 -0.85 1.08 -3.00
C ALA A 56 0.06 1.69 -1.92
N VAL A 57 -0.50 2.57 -1.08
CA VAL A 57 0.19 3.13 0.10
C VAL A 57 0.64 2.01 1.04
N MET A 58 -0.23 1.04 1.32
CA MET A 58 0.10 -0.08 2.20
C MET A 58 1.24 -0.93 1.64
N ALA A 59 1.14 -1.38 0.39
CA ALA A 59 2.18 -2.19 -0.26
C ALA A 59 3.55 -1.49 -0.24
N ASN A 60 3.58 -0.20 -0.55
CA ASN A 60 4.81 0.60 -0.48
C ASN A 60 5.40 0.61 0.94
N GLY A 61 4.56 0.77 1.96
CA GLY A 61 4.98 0.79 3.36
C GLY A 61 5.54 -0.52 3.85
N LEU A 62 4.95 -1.62 3.42
CA LEU A 62 5.42 -2.95 3.78
C LEU A 62 6.78 -3.26 3.15
N LEU A 63 6.99 -2.91 1.88
CA LEU A 63 8.33 -3.02 1.27
C LEU A 63 9.36 -2.18 2.02
N ARG A 64 9.02 -0.92 2.33
CA ARG A 64 9.88 -0.03 3.11
C ARG A 64 10.19 -0.56 4.51
N MET A 65 9.26 -1.27 5.15
CA MET A 65 9.46 -1.92 6.45
C MET A 65 10.33 -3.18 6.32
N ALA A 66 10.13 -3.97 5.27
CA ALA A 66 10.87 -5.21 5.02
C ALA A 66 12.35 -4.95 4.74
N ASP A 67 12.64 -3.93 3.91
CA ASP A 67 13.99 -3.63 3.42
C ASP A 67 15.07 -3.55 4.52
N PRO A 68 14.88 -2.82 5.64
CA PRO A 68 15.90 -2.75 6.69
C PRO A 68 15.71 -3.74 7.84
N THR A 69 14.71 -4.62 7.82
CA THR A 69 14.37 -5.43 9.00
C THR A 69 15.25 -6.69 9.08
N PRO A 70 16.05 -6.88 10.16
CA PRO A 70 16.93 -8.05 10.28
C PRO A 70 16.18 -9.38 10.54
N ASP A 71 14.99 -9.31 11.14
CA ASP A 71 14.12 -10.47 11.33
C ASP A 71 13.58 -10.93 9.97
N VAL A 72 14.20 -11.98 9.43
CA VAL A 72 13.92 -12.52 8.10
C VAL A 72 12.45 -12.92 7.96
N ALA A 73 11.88 -13.61 8.94
CA ALA A 73 10.49 -14.07 8.86
C ALA A 73 9.50 -12.90 8.85
N ARG A 74 9.77 -11.87 9.66
CA ARG A 74 8.96 -10.64 9.69
C ARG A 74 9.09 -9.85 8.39
N ALA A 75 10.30 -9.72 7.86
CA ALA A 75 10.57 -9.05 6.59
C ALA A 75 9.92 -9.77 5.41
N GLU A 76 10.03 -11.10 5.33
CA GLU A 76 9.41 -11.93 4.29
C GLU A 76 7.89 -11.80 4.33
N ARG A 77 7.24 -11.89 5.50
CA ARG A 77 5.78 -11.69 5.61
C ARG A 77 5.31 -10.37 5.01
N TRP A 78 6.01 -9.27 5.32
CA TRP A 78 5.65 -7.96 4.80
C TRP A 78 5.89 -7.86 3.29
N ARG A 79 7.02 -8.40 2.82
CA ARG A 79 7.35 -8.41 1.40
C ARG A 79 6.33 -9.24 0.61
N ASP A 80 6.01 -10.44 1.06
CA ASP A 80 5.06 -11.34 0.39
C ASP A 80 3.67 -10.72 0.30
N PHE A 81 3.18 -10.12 1.39
CA PHE A 81 1.90 -9.41 1.37
C PHE A 81 1.93 -8.25 0.37
N ALA A 82 3.01 -7.46 0.35
CA ALA A 82 3.14 -6.35 -0.58
C ALA A 82 3.17 -6.82 -2.04
N LEU A 83 3.92 -7.87 -2.34
CA LEU A 83 4.03 -8.44 -3.67
C LEU A 83 2.69 -9.03 -4.14
N ALA A 84 1.99 -9.76 -3.28
CA ALA A 84 0.65 -10.28 -3.58
C ALA A 84 -0.35 -9.14 -3.86
N THR A 85 -0.26 -8.03 -3.11
CA THR A 85 -1.08 -6.82 -3.36
C THR A 85 -0.76 -6.22 -4.73
N LEU A 86 0.52 -6.06 -5.08
CA LEU A 86 0.94 -5.51 -6.37
C LEU A 86 0.53 -6.41 -7.54
N GLU A 87 0.66 -7.73 -7.40
CA GLU A 87 0.23 -8.70 -8.39
C GLU A 87 -1.29 -8.62 -8.62
N ALA A 88 -2.07 -8.57 -7.54
CA ALA A 88 -3.53 -8.42 -7.63
C ALA A 88 -3.90 -7.10 -8.32
N PHE A 89 -3.17 -6.01 -8.05
CA PHE A 89 -3.41 -4.74 -8.73
C PHE A 89 -3.09 -4.83 -10.23
N CYS A 90 -2.00 -5.49 -10.61
CA CYS A 90 -1.67 -5.73 -12.00
C CYS A 90 -2.76 -6.53 -12.74
N ARG A 91 -3.38 -7.49 -12.06
CA ARG A 91 -4.44 -8.33 -12.64
C ARG A 91 -5.81 -7.65 -12.66
N GLU A 92 -6.16 -6.92 -11.61
CA GLU A 92 -7.55 -6.54 -11.33
C GLU A 92 -7.76 -5.02 -11.31
N ALA A 93 -6.76 -4.24 -10.90
CA ALA A 93 -6.91 -2.79 -10.69
C ALA A 93 -6.29 -1.94 -11.81
N LEU A 94 -5.34 -2.46 -12.59
CA LEU A 94 -4.75 -1.73 -13.71
C LEU A 94 -5.82 -1.32 -14.72
N ALA A 95 -5.70 -0.09 -15.19
CA ALA A 95 -6.59 0.43 -16.21
C ALA A 95 -6.15 -0.03 -17.60
N THR A 96 -7.11 -0.56 -18.35
CA THR A 96 -6.94 -0.94 -19.75
C THR A 96 -7.74 -0.07 -20.72
N ASP A 97 -8.62 0.79 -20.19
CA ASP A 97 -9.40 1.75 -20.97
C ASP A 97 -8.50 2.92 -21.40
N PRO A 98 -8.36 3.21 -22.70
CA PRO A 98 -7.55 4.32 -23.19
C PRO A 98 -8.06 5.70 -22.75
N HIS A 99 -9.30 5.82 -22.28
CA HIS A 99 -9.85 7.07 -21.75
C HIS A 99 -9.60 7.25 -20.25
N HIS A 100 -9.19 6.21 -19.53
CA HIS A 100 -8.85 6.33 -18.12
C HIS A 100 -7.58 7.18 -17.95
N ARG A 101 -7.58 8.04 -16.92
CA ARG A 101 -6.55 9.09 -16.75
C ARG A 101 -5.53 8.78 -15.65
N GLY A 102 -5.47 7.54 -15.20
CA GLY A 102 -4.49 7.04 -14.23
C GLY A 102 -4.04 5.62 -14.54
N LEU A 103 -3.15 5.09 -13.72
CA LEU A 103 -2.67 3.71 -13.82
C LEU A 103 -3.66 2.74 -13.15
N LEU A 104 -4.15 3.10 -11.97
CA LEU A 104 -5.09 2.30 -11.20
C LEU A 104 -6.54 2.79 -11.34
N ARG A 105 -7.46 1.83 -11.41
CA ARG A 105 -8.90 2.01 -11.21
C ARG A 105 -9.24 1.93 -9.72
N HIS A 106 -10.49 2.23 -9.37
CA HIS A 106 -11.01 2.04 -8.01
C HIS A 106 -10.25 2.83 -6.94
N GLY A 107 -9.77 4.03 -7.27
CA GLY A 107 -9.29 4.96 -6.27
C GLY A 107 -10.45 5.76 -5.68
N VAL A 108 -10.35 6.09 -4.40
CA VAL A 108 -11.32 6.94 -3.71
C VAL A 108 -10.62 8.17 -3.15
N TYR A 109 -11.00 9.34 -3.65
CA TYR A 109 -10.47 10.62 -3.17
C TYR A 109 -11.23 11.11 -1.94
N SER A 110 -12.55 11.28 -2.06
CA SER A 110 -13.36 11.88 -1.00
C SER A 110 -14.81 11.37 -1.03
N MET A 111 -15.08 10.21 -0.40
CA MET A 111 -16.43 9.66 -0.30
C MET A 111 -17.46 10.60 0.33
N PRO A 112 -17.18 11.27 1.47
CA PRO A 112 -18.20 12.10 2.13
C PRO A 112 -18.67 13.29 1.27
N GLN A 113 -17.80 13.79 0.39
CA GLN A 113 -18.06 14.91 -0.50
C GLN A 113 -18.52 14.45 -1.90
N GLY A 114 -18.53 13.14 -2.17
CA GLY A 114 -18.89 12.60 -3.48
C GLY A 114 -17.88 12.95 -4.59
N ILE A 115 -16.63 13.25 -4.23
CA ILE A 115 -15.59 13.65 -5.19
C ILE A 115 -14.65 12.47 -5.41
N GLY A 116 -14.56 11.98 -6.65
CA GLY A 116 -13.66 10.88 -7.02
C GLY A 116 -13.92 9.62 -6.22
N THR A 117 -15.15 9.09 -6.26
CA THR A 117 -15.60 7.95 -5.43
C THR A 117 -15.39 6.57 -6.06
N ASP A 118 -14.92 6.54 -7.30
CA ASP A 118 -14.40 5.39 -8.04
C ASP A 118 -13.66 5.97 -9.26
N SER A 119 -12.46 6.49 -9.04
CA SER A 119 -11.73 7.28 -10.05
C SER A 119 -10.23 6.98 -10.06
N ALA A 120 -9.55 7.51 -11.08
CA ALA A 120 -8.10 7.66 -11.01
C ALA A 120 -7.74 8.60 -9.85
N VAL A 121 -6.67 8.27 -9.14
CA VAL A 121 -6.16 9.06 -8.01
C VAL A 121 -4.64 9.12 -8.10
N LEU A 122 -4.10 10.34 -8.30
CA LEU A 122 -2.68 10.56 -8.58
C LEU A 122 -1.75 9.95 -7.53
N PHE A 123 -2.09 10.10 -6.24
CA PHE A 123 -1.25 9.55 -5.18
C PHE A 123 -1.28 8.01 -5.14
N GLY A 124 -2.39 7.39 -5.54
CA GLY A 124 -2.45 5.93 -5.72
C GLY A 124 -1.46 5.45 -6.77
N ASP A 125 -1.45 6.09 -7.94
CA ASP A 125 -0.51 5.80 -9.03
C ASP A 125 0.94 6.02 -8.61
N TYR A 126 1.21 7.10 -7.87
CA TYR A 126 2.54 7.40 -7.34
C TYR A 126 3.04 6.30 -6.38
N PHE A 127 2.23 5.90 -5.40
CA PHE A 127 2.66 4.87 -4.43
C PHE A 127 2.76 3.50 -5.07
N PHE A 128 1.90 3.18 -6.03
CA PHE A 128 1.94 1.95 -6.80
C PHE A 128 3.23 1.83 -7.62
N THR A 129 3.54 2.85 -8.42
CA THR A 129 4.79 2.88 -9.20
C THR A 129 6.01 2.85 -8.31
N THR A 130 6.03 3.60 -7.21
CA THR A 130 7.12 3.58 -6.23
C THR A 130 7.29 2.19 -5.59
N ALA A 131 6.19 1.49 -5.30
CA ALA A 131 6.23 0.14 -4.75
C ALA A 131 6.75 -0.88 -5.79
N LEU A 132 6.31 -0.78 -7.05
CA LEU A 132 6.88 -1.58 -8.15
C LEU A 132 8.38 -1.35 -8.31
N MET A 133 8.84 -0.10 -8.22
CA MET A 133 10.26 0.22 -8.31
C MET A 133 11.06 -0.37 -7.14
N ARG A 134 10.53 -0.32 -5.91
CA ARG A 134 11.16 -0.99 -4.75
C ARG A 134 11.24 -2.51 -4.94
N ALA A 135 10.19 -3.12 -5.48
CA ALA A 135 10.12 -4.57 -5.67
C ALA A 135 11.01 -5.08 -6.82
N LEU A 136 11.01 -4.40 -7.97
CA LEU A 136 11.64 -4.87 -9.21
C LEU A 136 13.04 -4.29 -9.44
N HIS A 137 13.32 -3.11 -8.89
CA HIS A 137 14.56 -2.38 -9.08
C HIS A 137 15.10 -1.81 -7.76
N PRO A 138 15.37 -2.67 -6.75
CA PRO A 138 15.76 -2.23 -5.42
C PRO A 138 17.01 -1.35 -5.48
N GLY A 139 16.91 -0.13 -4.95
CA GLY A 139 18.01 0.84 -4.90
C GLY A 139 18.23 1.67 -6.17
N ALA A 140 17.63 1.32 -7.32
CA ALA A 140 17.88 2.02 -8.58
C ALA A 140 17.14 3.37 -8.69
N PHE A 141 15.86 3.37 -8.34
CA PHE A 141 15.00 4.58 -8.41
C PHE A 141 14.57 5.08 -7.04
N VAL A 142 14.53 4.17 -6.06
CA VAL A 142 14.14 4.46 -4.68
C VAL A 142 15.26 3.93 -3.78
N PRO A 143 15.92 4.79 -2.97
CA PRO A 143 16.95 4.34 -2.05
C PRO A 143 16.42 3.30 -1.06
N VAL A 144 17.24 2.28 -0.80
CA VAL A 144 17.01 1.32 0.28
C VAL A 144 17.36 2.00 1.59
N ASP A 145 16.43 2.01 2.54
CA ASP A 145 16.68 2.55 3.87
C ASP A 145 17.58 1.57 4.62
N THR A 146 18.70 2.02 5.19
CA THR A 146 19.68 1.17 5.89
C THR A 146 19.83 1.50 7.37
N ARG A 147 19.10 2.51 7.88
CA ARG A 147 19.27 3.04 9.25
C ARG A 147 18.64 2.18 10.35
N LEU A 148 17.85 1.17 10.00
CA LEU A 148 17.24 0.24 10.94
C LEU A 148 17.86 -1.17 10.87
N ALA A 149 18.91 -1.34 10.06
CA ALA A 149 19.66 -2.58 9.90
C ALA A 149 20.65 -2.80 11.06
#